data_AF-A0A0K2USZ6-F1
#
_entry.id   AF-A0A0K2USZ6-F1
#
_cell.length_a   1.000
_cell.length_b   1.000
_cell.length_c   1.000
_cell.angle_alpha   90.00
_cell.angle_beta   90.00
_cell.angle_gamma   90.00
#
_symmetry.space_group_name_H-M   'P 1'
#
loop_
_entity.id
_entity.type
_entity.pdbx_description
1 polymer ?
#
loop_
_entity_poly.entity_id
_entity_poly.type
_entity_poly.pdbx_seq_one_letter_code
_entity_poly.pdbx_strand_id
1 'polypeptide(L)'
;MDQNNPNCLYGRQGLIPSHVYSITGLARIHGGESYLVRLKNPYGKGEWIGPWSKESKEWEKLGERDKELLSIRIQNEGEFWISFDDFIYEFSQLDLVHIGPDDWMSETALHNKKPWRAVLARRRWRSGYNAGGSPAYPETTALNPQFHIQIPRTPNKCHVVVSVTQQYNTIPLGRKWKNKLHHIGFAVYEVPSQMTRLNPYYVSEKKPLDVTNHSVAREVVTFFTLPPGDFIIVPQTNVPNCDGKFLLRILTDEQSNIWEVNEDNVLFRNVFSEFESNTEFNQNSFLINKLIAKYPHDIDATILYKALRNNWKTYLLERPSLELCKSLVMLRDFNISGRLNMTEIPAIFHLLQFWKSAFLKYAQNQTSKTSSFNLRFILWEAGVTVSNKVLECLILRFVKNKIISSESYMTVMVRLHLAHERYHSIDTKMKGNPLSLEEVILMTIYS
;
A
#
# COMPACT_ATOMS: atom_id res chain seq x y z
N MET A 1 -14.25 25.35 -28.61
CA MET A 1 -14.53 26.75 -29.02
C MET A 1 -14.58 26.74 -30.54
N ASP A 2 -15.63 27.30 -31.13
CA ASP A 2 -15.80 27.36 -32.59
C ASP A 2 -14.77 28.32 -33.23
N GLN A 3 -14.07 27.80 -34.24
CA GLN A 3 -12.78 28.28 -34.75
C GLN A 3 -12.86 29.26 -35.92
N ASN A 4 -14.06 29.76 -36.26
CA ASN A 4 -14.28 30.82 -37.24
C ASN A 4 -14.72 32.14 -36.62
N ASN A 5 -14.56 32.29 -35.30
CA ASN A 5 -14.92 33.53 -34.63
C ASN A 5 -13.82 34.58 -34.89
N PRO A 6 -14.08 35.70 -35.58
CA PRO A 6 -13.12 36.80 -35.76
C PRO A 6 -12.67 37.46 -34.45
N ASN A 7 -13.26 37.03 -33.32
CA ASN A 7 -12.90 37.42 -31.96
C ASN A 7 -11.93 36.45 -31.27
N CYS A 8 -11.15 35.62 -31.98
CA CYS A 8 -10.02 34.92 -31.37
C CYS A 8 -9.02 35.97 -30.87
N LEU A 9 -9.06 36.24 -29.56
CA LEU A 9 -8.19 37.20 -28.91
C LEU A 9 -6.78 36.61 -28.83
N TYR A 10 -5.92 37.03 -29.73
CA TYR A 10 -4.48 36.81 -29.58
C TYR A 10 -3.99 37.62 -28.38
N GLY A 11 -3.17 37.00 -27.54
CA GLY A 11 -2.39 37.72 -26.54
C GLY A 11 -1.47 38.74 -27.21
N ARG A 12 -0.98 39.71 -26.44
CA ARG A 12 -0.13 40.80 -26.95
C ARG A 12 1.12 40.30 -27.70
N GLN A 13 1.54 39.06 -27.43
CA GLN A 13 2.72 38.42 -28.03
C GLN A 13 2.36 37.31 -29.04
N GLY A 14 1.13 37.30 -29.58
CA GLY A 14 0.69 36.38 -30.64
C GLY A 14 0.20 35.00 -30.17
N LEU A 15 0.45 34.64 -28.91
CA LEU A 15 -0.04 33.40 -28.29
C LEU A 15 -1.54 33.45 -28.03
N ILE A 16 -2.23 32.35 -28.31
CA ILE A 16 -3.64 32.16 -27.95
C ILE A 16 -3.74 31.76 -26.47
N PRO A 17 -4.48 32.52 -25.62
CA PRO A 17 -4.65 32.20 -24.22
C PRO A 17 -5.55 30.97 -24.01
N SER A 18 -5.36 30.27 -22.87
CA SER A 18 -6.13 29.07 -22.51
C SER A 18 -6.11 27.96 -23.57
N HIS A 19 -4.99 27.83 -24.28
CA HIS A 19 -4.78 26.91 -25.38
C HIS A 19 -3.56 26.01 -25.12
N VAL A 20 -3.59 24.79 -25.65
CA VAL A 20 -2.52 23.81 -25.42
C VAL A 20 -1.47 23.90 -26.53
N TYR A 21 -0.21 23.99 -26.11
CA TYR A 21 0.96 23.93 -26.98
C TYR A 21 1.81 22.72 -26.58
N SER A 22 2.48 22.11 -27.55
CA SER A 22 3.39 20.98 -27.31
C SER A 22 4.84 21.46 -27.28
N ILE A 23 5.60 21.05 -26.28
CA ILE A 23 7.05 21.26 -26.26
C ILE A 23 7.70 20.23 -27.19
N THR A 24 8.39 20.69 -28.23
CA THR A 24 9.00 19.83 -29.26
C THR A 24 10.52 19.90 -29.28
N GLY A 25 11.13 20.79 -28.51
CA GLY A 25 12.58 20.94 -28.46
C GLY A 25 13.05 21.87 -27.36
N LEU A 26 14.30 21.65 -26.95
CA LEU A 26 15.05 22.50 -26.05
C LEU A 26 16.41 22.76 -26.68
N ALA A 27 16.91 23.97 -26.57
CA ALA A 27 18.25 24.31 -27.05
C ALA A 27 18.96 25.26 -26.09
N ARG A 28 20.30 25.18 -26.11
CA ARG A 28 21.19 26.12 -25.43
C ARG A 28 22.02 26.80 -26.50
N ILE A 29 22.06 28.13 -26.45
CA ILE A 29 22.87 28.93 -27.37
C ILE A 29 24.32 28.99 -26.87
N HIS A 30 25.30 28.84 -27.75
CA HIS A 30 26.72 28.98 -27.39
C HIS A 30 27.09 30.46 -27.27
N GLY A 31 27.76 30.83 -26.17
CA GLY A 31 28.18 32.22 -25.91
C GLY A 31 27.27 33.02 -24.97
N GLY A 32 26.24 32.41 -24.40
CA GLY A 32 25.42 32.96 -23.32
C GLY A 32 24.76 31.88 -22.46
N GLU A 33 24.14 32.26 -21.34
CA GLU A 33 23.32 31.37 -20.50
C GLU A 33 21.85 31.31 -20.94
N SER A 34 21.56 31.61 -22.21
CA SER A 34 20.19 31.66 -22.74
C SER A 34 19.72 30.28 -23.21
N TYR A 35 18.60 29.83 -22.63
CA TYR A 35 17.90 28.61 -23.01
C TYR A 35 16.70 28.96 -23.88
N LEU A 36 16.48 28.18 -24.94
CA LEU A 36 15.32 28.30 -25.81
C LEU A 36 14.42 27.08 -25.67
N VAL A 37 13.11 27.32 -25.70
CA VAL A 37 12.08 26.30 -25.74
C VAL A 37 11.39 26.37 -27.11
N ARG A 38 11.26 25.23 -27.78
CA ARG A 38 10.49 25.12 -29.00
C ARG A 38 9.10 24.61 -28.70
N LEU A 39 8.12 25.38 -29.13
CA LEU A 39 6.71 25.08 -28.97
C LEU A 39 6.07 24.82 -30.32
N LYS A 40 5.03 24.00 -30.32
CA LYS A 40 4.16 23.74 -31.46
C LYS A 40 2.73 24.01 -31.08
N ASN A 41 2.04 24.84 -31.85
CA ASN A 41 0.58 24.84 -31.84
C ASN A 41 0.06 23.70 -32.72
N PRO A 42 -0.69 22.72 -32.17
CA PRO A 42 -1.27 21.64 -32.98
C PRO A 42 -2.19 22.10 -34.11
N TYR A 43 -2.71 23.33 -34.03
CA TYR A 43 -3.64 23.91 -35.00
C TYR A 43 -2.97 24.86 -36.01
N GLY A 44 -1.64 25.03 -35.96
CA GLY A 44 -0.89 25.79 -36.97
C GLY A 44 -1.08 27.32 -36.95
N LYS A 45 -1.73 27.89 -35.94
CA LYS A 45 -1.98 29.35 -35.80
C LYS A 45 -1.51 29.87 -34.43
N GLY A 46 -1.41 31.19 -34.24
CA GLY A 46 -1.03 31.76 -32.93
C GLY A 46 0.45 31.56 -32.61
N GLU A 47 1.30 32.13 -33.46
CA GLU A 47 2.76 32.05 -33.34
C GLU A 47 3.29 33.18 -32.46
N TRP A 48 4.38 32.90 -31.76
CA TRP A 48 5.12 33.88 -30.98
C TRP A 48 5.72 34.97 -31.87
N ILE A 49 5.48 36.25 -31.51
CA ILE A 49 6.03 37.42 -32.21
C ILE A 49 7.09 38.19 -31.40
N GLY A 50 7.46 37.68 -30.22
CA GLY A 50 8.49 38.27 -29.35
C GLY A 50 9.93 37.85 -29.70
N PRO A 51 10.89 37.97 -28.77
CA PRO A 51 12.28 37.53 -28.97
C PRO A 51 12.37 36.06 -29.37
N TRP A 52 13.22 35.73 -30.35
CA TRP A 52 13.35 34.41 -30.98
C TRP A 52 12.17 33.95 -31.85
N SER A 53 11.20 34.83 -32.10
CA SER A 53 10.21 34.63 -33.17
C SER A 53 10.87 34.56 -34.56
N LYS A 54 10.14 34.10 -35.57
CA LYS A 54 10.68 33.91 -36.94
C LYS A 54 11.37 35.15 -37.53
N GLU A 55 10.90 36.35 -37.17
CA GLU A 55 11.39 37.65 -37.70
C GLU A 55 12.29 38.41 -36.70
N SER A 56 12.68 37.76 -35.60
CA SER A 56 13.45 38.34 -34.50
C SER A 56 14.91 38.62 -34.90
N LYS A 57 15.44 39.79 -34.54
CA LYS A 57 16.84 40.19 -34.82
C LYS A 57 17.86 39.41 -34.02
N GLU A 58 17.42 38.75 -32.96
CA GLU A 58 18.20 37.90 -32.08
C GLU A 58 18.85 36.75 -32.86
N TRP A 59 18.18 36.27 -33.92
CA TRP A 59 18.75 35.29 -34.85
C TRP A 59 20.03 35.79 -35.52
N GLU A 60 20.14 37.08 -35.86
CA GLU A 60 21.30 37.64 -36.56
C GLU A 60 22.59 37.53 -35.73
N LYS A 61 22.46 37.58 -34.39
CA LYS A 61 23.57 37.55 -33.43
C LYS A 61 24.16 36.16 -33.19
N LEU A 62 23.49 35.11 -33.66
CA LEU A 62 23.97 33.73 -33.52
C LEU A 62 25.12 33.41 -34.49
N GLY A 63 26.08 32.60 -34.03
CA GLY A 63 27.07 31.99 -34.90
C GLY A 63 26.44 31.03 -35.92
N GLU A 64 27.11 30.79 -37.05
CA GLU A 64 26.59 29.98 -38.15
C GLU A 64 26.15 28.58 -37.72
N ARG A 65 26.89 27.95 -36.80
CA ARG A 65 26.56 26.63 -36.24
C ARG A 65 25.21 26.63 -35.49
N ASP A 66 24.98 27.60 -34.61
CA ASP A 66 23.74 27.67 -33.83
C ASP A 66 22.56 28.07 -34.72
N LYS A 67 22.78 28.93 -35.72
CA LYS A 67 21.79 29.24 -36.75
C LYS A 67 21.35 27.98 -37.48
N GLU A 68 22.29 27.19 -38.00
CA GLU A 68 21.99 25.95 -38.73
C GLU A 68 21.21 24.94 -37.87
N LEU A 69 21.63 24.74 -36.62
CA LEU A 69 20.96 23.80 -35.69
C LEU A 69 19.51 24.21 -35.35
N LEU A 70 19.25 25.51 -35.23
CA LEU A 70 17.97 26.06 -34.79
C LEU A 70 17.03 26.39 -35.97
N SER A 71 17.57 26.78 -37.12
CA SER A 71 16.82 27.20 -38.32
C SER A 71 16.28 26.02 -39.12
N ILE A 72 17.02 24.90 -39.19
CA ILE A 72 16.65 23.72 -39.98
C ILE A 72 15.33 23.09 -39.52
N ARG A 73 14.89 23.38 -38.29
CA ARG A 73 13.75 22.69 -37.66
C ARG A 73 12.47 23.51 -37.50
N ILE A 74 12.41 24.75 -38.00
CA ILE A 74 11.20 25.60 -38.02
C ILE A 74 10.49 25.50 -39.39
N GLN A 75 10.41 24.30 -39.96
CA GLN A 75 9.76 24.07 -41.27
C GLN A 75 8.28 23.68 -41.15
N ASN A 76 7.81 23.33 -39.95
CA ASN A 76 6.43 22.91 -39.73
C ASN A 76 5.57 24.12 -39.33
N GLU A 77 4.41 24.30 -39.96
CA GLU A 77 3.44 25.35 -39.61
C GLU A 77 3.10 25.30 -38.11
N GLY A 78 3.15 26.46 -37.43
CA GLY A 78 2.86 26.59 -36.01
C GLY A 78 3.97 26.18 -35.03
N GLU A 79 5.18 25.86 -35.49
CA GLU A 79 6.36 25.69 -34.62
C GLU A 79 7.15 27.00 -34.47
N PHE A 80 7.53 27.35 -33.25
CA PHE A 80 8.31 28.55 -32.96
C PHE A 80 9.22 28.36 -31.74
N TRP A 81 10.28 29.17 -31.68
CA TRP A 81 11.14 29.26 -30.50
C TRP A 81 10.72 30.45 -29.64
N ILE A 82 10.90 30.29 -28.33
CA ILE A 82 10.72 31.32 -27.32
C ILE A 82 11.86 31.20 -26.32
N SER A 83 12.25 32.32 -25.69
CA SER A 83 13.22 32.25 -24.58
C SER A 83 12.61 31.48 -23.40
N PHE A 84 13.44 30.83 -22.59
CA PHE A 84 12.94 30.14 -21.40
C PHE A 84 12.30 31.10 -20.39
N ASP A 85 12.81 32.33 -20.29
CA ASP A 85 12.25 33.36 -19.40
C ASP A 85 10.85 33.79 -19.86
N ASP A 86 10.67 34.03 -21.16
CA ASP A 86 9.37 34.35 -21.73
C ASP A 86 8.41 33.15 -21.66
N PHE A 87 8.91 31.92 -21.81
CA PHE A 87 8.12 30.71 -21.61
C PHE A 87 7.54 30.64 -20.19
N ILE A 88 8.35 30.91 -19.16
CA ILE A 88 7.87 30.94 -17.77
C ILE A 88 6.86 32.08 -17.56
N TYR A 89 7.08 33.22 -18.20
CA TYR A 89 6.20 34.38 -18.06
C TYR A 89 4.81 34.16 -18.71
N GLU A 90 4.77 33.52 -19.87
CA GLU A 90 3.55 33.35 -20.67
C GLU A 90 2.75 32.09 -20.32
N PHE A 91 3.40 31.02 -19.83
CA PHE A 91 2.76 29.75 -19.54
C PHE A 91 2.61 29.49 -18.04
N SER A 92 1.40 29.15 -17.62
CA SER A 92 1.08 28.91 -16.20
C SER A 92 1.05 27.44 -15.79
N GLN A 93 0.94 26.51 -16.75
CA GLN A 93 0.81 25.08 -16.50
C GLN A 93 1.68 24.26 -17.47
N LEU A 94 2.38 23.27 -16.92
CA LEU A 94 3.18 22.29 -17.66
C LEU A 94 2.68 20.88 -17.33
N ASP A 95 2.14 20.19 -18.34
CA ASP A 95 1.70 18.81 -18.20
C ASP A 95 2.79 17.86 -18.71
N LEU A 96 3.31 17.01 -17.81
CA LEU A 96 4.30 15.98 -18.13
C LEU A 96 3.65 14.59 -18.15
N VAL A 97 3.59 13.99 -19.34
CA VAL A 97 3.07 12.63 -19.52
C VAL A 97 4.23 11.64 -19.47
N HIS A 98 4.22 10.78 -18.46
CA HIS A 98 5.20 9.72 -18.31
C HIS A 98 4.81 8.51 -19.14
N ILE A 99 5.70 8.13 -20.05
CA ILE A 99 5.53 6.97 -20.92
C ILE A 99 6.06 5.74 -20.18
N GLY A 100 5.20 4.73 -20.00
CA GLY A 100 5.59 3.48 -19.36
C GLY A 100 6.51 2.63 -20.25
N PRO A 101 7.15 1.59 -19.69
CA PRO A 101 7.97 0.66 -20.48
C PRO A 101 7.20 0.03 -21.64
N ASP A 102 5.94 -0.34 -21.41
CA ASP A 102 5.08 -0.99 -22.42
C ASP A 102 4.78 -0.05 -23.60
N ASP A 103 4.41 1.20 -23.29
CA ASP A 103 4.15 2.22 -24.30
C ASP A 103 5.43 2.58 -25.07
N TRP A 104 6.56 2.70 -24.37
CA TRP A 104 7.87 2.92 -24.99
C TRP A 104 8.27 1.80 -25.94
N MET A 105 7.99 0.54 -25.58
CA MET A 105 8.25 -0.61 -26.46
C MET A 105 7.40 -0.55 -27.73
N SER A 106 6.15 -0.10 -27.63
CA SER A 106 5.23 0.00 -28.76
C SER A 106 5.54 1.13 -29.74
N GLU A 107 6.12 2.23 -29.26
CA GLU A 107 6.41 3.42 -30.07
C GLU A 107 7.86 3.43 -30.56
N THR A 108 8.06 2.99 -31.81
CA THR A 108 9.38 2.90 -32.45
C THR A 108 10.15 4.23 -32.46
N ALA A 109 9.46 5.37 -32.51
CA ALA A 109 10.11 6.69 -32.49
C ALA A 109 10.84 6.97 -31.16
N LEU A 110 10.52 6.24 -30.08
CA LEU A 110 11.13 6.42 -28.76
C LEU A 110 12.33 5.51 -28.51
N HIS A 111 12.63 4.55 -29.40
CA HIS A 111 13.70 3.55 -29.17
C HIS A 111 15.10 4.14 -29.11
N ASN A 112 15.28 5.38 -29.57
CA ASN A 112 16.52 6.15 -29.40
C ASN A 112 16.66 6.80 -28.01
N LYS A 113 15.64 6.70 -27.15
CA LYS A 113 15.64 7.18 -25.76
C LYS A 113 15.73 6.00 -24.80
N LYS A 114 16.40 6.21 -23.66
CA LYS A 114 16.41 5.23 -22.57
C LYS A 114 14.98 5.13 -21.98
N PRO A 115 14.40 3.92 -21.84
CA PRO A 115 13.10 3.77 -21.21
C PRO A 115 13.19 4.03 -19.70
N TRP A 116 12.10 4.55 -19.14
CA TRP A 116 11.89 4.50 -17.70
C TRP A 116 11.65 3.06 -17.26
N ARG A 117 12.17 2.67 -16.11
CA ARG A 117 11.70 1.51 -15.37
C ARG A 117 10.51 1.93 -14.54
N ALA A 118 9.42 1.17 -14.55
CA ALA A 118 8.22 1.53 -13.81
C ALA A 118 7.69 0.36 -12.97
N VAL A 119 7.31 0.65 -11.74
CA VAL A 119 6.47 -0.22 -10.91
C VAL A 119 5.09 0.39 -10.80
N LEU A 120 4.09 -0.43 -11.10
CA LEU A 120 2.68 -0.06 -11.04
C LEU A 120 1.97 -0.91 -9.99
N ALA A 121 1.34 -0.25 -9.02
CA ALA A 121 0.58 -0.93 -7.97
C ALA A 121 -0.84 -0.39 -7.86
N ARG A 122 -1.82 -1.22 -8.23
CA ARG A 122 -3.25 -0.96 -7.99
C ARG A 122 -3.59 -1.41 -6.58
N ARG A 123 -3.89 -0.46 -5.70
CA ARG A 123 -4.16 -0.73 -4.28
C ARG A 123 -5.37 0.06 -3.79
N ARG A 124 -5.69 -0.10 -2.51
CA ARG A 124 -6.77 0.61 -1.84
C ARG A 124 -6.39 0.95 -0.40
N TRP A 125 -6.82 2.11 0.05
CA TRP A 125 -6.99 2.41 1.46
C TRP A 125 -8.34 1.87 1.91
N ARG A 126 -8.35 1.21 3.07
CA ARG A 126 -9.53 0.63 3.70
C ARG A 126 -9.61 1.10 5.14
N SER A 127 -10.77 1.64 5.50
CA SER A 127 -11.05 2.11 6.86
C SER A 127 -10.87 1.00 7.89
N GLY A 128 -10.21 1.32 9.01
CA GLY A 128 -9.89 0.36 10.07
C GLY A 128 -8.82 -0.68 9.74
N TYR A 129 -8.18 -0.61 8.56
CA TYR A 129 -7.12 -1.56 8.18
C TYR A 129 -5.81 -0.85 7.82
N ASN A 130 -5.76 -0.24 6.64
CA ASN A 130 -4.56 0.34 6.05
C ASN A 130 -4.79 1.78 5.56
N ALA A 131 -5.89 2.42 5.97
CA ALA A 131 -6.13 3.84 5.77
C ALA A 131 -5.54 4.62 6.96
N GLY A 132 -4.21 4.70 7.01
CA GLY A 132 -3.44 5.19 8.17
C GLY A 132 -3.38 6.71 8.31
N GLY A 133 -3.65 7.46 7.24
CA GLY A 133 -3.56 8.91 7.24
C GLY A 133 -2.12 9.43 7.07
N SER A 134 -1.96 10.76 7.09
CA SER A 134 -0.68 11.44 6.92
C SER A 134 0.24 11.28 8.14
N PRO A 135 1.51 11.73 8.10
CA PRO A 135 2.44 11.70 9.23
C PRO A 135 1.97 12.48 10.47
N ALA A 136 0.90 13.27 10.37
CA ALA A 136 0.25 13.89 11.51
C ALA A 136 -0.43 12.87 12.47
N TYR A 137 -0.54 11.60 12.05
CA TYR A 137 -1.18 10.51 12.81
C TYR A 137 -0.18 9.36 13.05
N PRO A 138 0.90 9.57 13.84
CA PRO A 138 2.04 8.66 13.94
C PRO A 138 1.65 7.23 14.36
N GLU A 139 0.58 7.08 15.13
CA GLU A 139 0.04 5.78 15.56
C GLU A 139 -0.44 4.91 14.39
N THR A 140 -0.91 5.52 13.30
CA THR A 140 -1.58 4.82 12.19
C THR A 140 -0.89 5.02 10.84
N THR A 141 -0.05 6.04 10.66
CA THR A 141 0.64 6.31 9.38
C THR A 141 1.39 5.09 8.84
N ALA A 142 2.08 4.36 9.73
CA ALA A 142 2.83 3.14 9.40
C ALA A 142 1.94 2.00 8.85
N LEU A 143 0.61 2.09 9.01
CA LEU A 143 -0.33 1.06 8.54
C LEU A 143 -0.77 1.28 7.10
N ASN A 144 -0.49 2.44 6.51
CA ASN A 144 -0.68 2.63 5.07
C ASN A 144 0.13 1.59 4.27
N PRO A 145 -0.26 1.28 3.02
CA PRO A 145 0.59 0.51 2.12
C PRO A 145 1.98 1.13 2.04
N GLN A 146 3.02 0.30 2.06
CA GLN A 146 4.42 0.73 2.03
C GLN A 146 5.11 0.10 0.83
N PHE A 147 5.93 0.88 0.13
CA PHE A 147 6.69 0.44 -1.03
C PHE A 147 8.16 0.75 -0.78
N HIS A 148 8.96 -0.31 -0.73
CA HIS A 148 10.39 -0.19 -0.52
C HIS A 148 11.08 0.04 -1.86
N ILE A 149 12.01 0.99 -1.89
CA ILE A 149 12.86 1.32 -3.02
C ILE A 149 14.30 1.20 -2.54
N GLN A 150 15.06 0.35 -3.19
CA GLN A 150 16.49 0.21 -2.99
C GLN A 150 17.22 0.71 -4.23
N ILE A 151 18.04 1.73 -4.02
CA ILE A 151 18.87 2.36 -5.05
C ILE A 151 20.29 1.82 -4.88
N PRO A 152 20.85 1.13 -5.89
CA PRO A 152 22.19 0.56 -5.80
C PRO A 152 23.27 1.65 -5.72
N ARG A 153 24.46 1.28 -5.21
CA ARG A 153 25.62 2.19 -5.07
C ARG A 153 26.12 2.79 -6.38
N THR A 154 25.84 2.12 -7.48
CA THR A 154 26.15 2.57 -8.84
C THR A 154 24.83 2.61 -9.60
N PRO A 155 24.36 3.78 -10.06
CA PRO A 155 25.02 5.09 -10.14
C PRO A 155 24.89 5.97 -8.87
N ASN A 156 25.63 7.10 -8.82
CA ASN A 156 25.68 8.03 -7.67
C ASN A 156 24.36 8.72 -7.32
N LYS A 157 23.37 8.69 -8.23
CA LYS A 157 22.03 9.24 -8.03
C LYS A 157 21.04 8.53 -8.96
N CYS A 158 19.79 8.43 -8.53
CA CYS A 158 18.69 7.96 -9.36
C CYS A 158 17.58 9.01 -9.37
N HIS A 159 17.06 9.32 -10.56
CA HIS A 159 15.89 10.16 -10.72
C HIS A 159 14.64 9.31 -10.57
N VAL A 160 13.80 9.66 -9.59
CA VAL A 160 12.62 8.89 -9.22
C VAL A 160 11.38 9.77 -9.37
N VAL A 161 10.37 9.29 -10.09
CA VAL A 161 9.06 9.92 -10.18
C VAL A 161 8.06 9.06 -9.44
N VAL A 162 7.33 9.68 -8.51
CA VAL A 162 6.30 8.99 -7.73
C VAL A 162 4.98 9.66 -8.00
N SER A 163 4.00 8.87 -8.42
CA SER A 163 2.67 9.31 -8.80
C SER A 163 1.61 8.48 -8.06
N VAL A 164 0.70 9.16 -7.37
CA VAL A 164 -0.45 8.55 -6.70
C VAL A 164 -1.72 9.09 -7.32
N THR A 165 -2.46 8.23 -8.02
CA THR A 165 -3.72 8.58 -8.68
C THR A 165 -4.90 7.92 -7.97
N GLN A 166 -5.86 8.71 -7.48
CA GLN A 166 -7.15 8.21 -7.02
C GLN A 166 -8.15 8.17 -8.17
N GLN A 167 -9.13 7.26 -8.10
CA GLN A 167 -10.15 7.12 -9.15
C GLN A 167 -9.54 6.96 -10.56
N TYR A 168 -8.51 6.12 -10.69
CA TYR A 168 -7.77 5.90 -11.94
C TYR A 168 -8.58 5.18 -13.04
N ASN A 169 -9.79 4.71 -12.74
CA ASN A 169 -10.68 4.16 -13.76
C ASN A 169 -11.20 5.31 -14.66
N THR A 170 -11.08 5.14 -15.98
CA THR A 170 -11.48 6.14 -16.99
C THR A 170 -12.93 5.99 -17.43
N ILE A 171 -13.57 4.87 -17.13
CA ILE A 171 -15.00 4.66 -17.42
C ILE A 171 -15.81 5.49 -16.42
N PRO A 172 -16.68 6.42 -16.88
CA PRO A 172 -17.62 7.11 -16.00
C PRO A 172 -18.56 6.06 -15.41
N LEU A 173 -18.33 5.68 -14.15
CA LEU A 173 -19.36 5.03 -13.36
C LEU A 173 -20.54 6.01 -13.37
N GLY A 174 -21.70 5.58 -13.87
CA GLY A 174 -22.83 6.44 -14.20
C GLY A 174 -23.21 7.44 -13.09
N ARG A 175 -24.04 8.43 -13.45
CA ARG A 175 -24.41 9.69 -12.73
C ARG A 175 -24.64 9.67 -11.20
N LYS A 176 -24.54 8.54 -10.50
CA LYS A 176 -24.80 8.36 -9.06
C LYS A 176 -23.57 8.46 -8.14
N TRP A 177 -22.34 8.57 -8.64
CA TRP A 177 -21.16 8.72 -7.76
C TRP A 177 -20.55 10.12 -7.83
N LYS A 178 -21.03 11.02 -6.94
CA LYS A 178 -20.26 12.20 -6.50
C LYS A 178 -19.11 11.71 -5.63
N ASN A 179 -18.11 11.12 -6.26
CA ASN A 179 -17.01 10.50 -5.56
C ASN A 179 -16.05 11.64 -5.13
N LYS A 180 -16.28 12.17 -3.91
CA LYS A 180 -15.48 13.27 -3.35
C LYS A 180 -14.02 12.83 -3.36
N LEU A 181 -13.18 13.55 -4.10
CA LEU A 181 -11.75 13.31 -4.12
C LEU A 181 -11.21 13.55 -2.70
N HIS A 182 -10.40 12.62 -2.22
CA HIS A 182 -9.73 12.76 -0.93
C HIS A 182 -8.53 13.68 -1.11
N HIS A 183 -8.10 14.34 -0.03
CA HIS A 183 -6.78 14.96 0.00
C HIS A 183 -5.74 13.84 0.05
N ILE A 184 -5.13 13.52 -1.09
CA ILE A 184 -4.15 12.43 -1.22
C ILE A 184 -2.74 12.99 -1.32
N GLY A 185 -1.77 12.15 -0.97
CA GLY A 185 -0.35 12.43 -1.11
C GLY A 185 0.46 11.17 -0.78
N PHE A 186 1.76 11.35 -0.60
CA PHE A 186 2.64 10.31 -0.08
C PHE A 186 3.78 10.93 0.75
N ALA A 187 4.39 10.10 1.58
CA ALA A 187 5.61 10.44 2.31
C ALA A 187 6.75 9.50 1.89
N VAL A 188 7.98 10.00 1.93
CA VAL A 188 9.19 9.23 1.66
C VAL A 188 10.03 9.20 2.92
N TYR A 189 10.42 8.00 3.36
CA TYR A 189 11.28 7.80 4.52
C TYR A 189 12.59 7.17 4.06
N GLU A 190 13.73 7.72 4.47
CA GLU A 190 15.00 6.99 4.42
C GLU A 190 15.02 5.99 5.58
N VAL A 191 15.44 4.75 5.31
CA VAL A 191 15.44 3.66 6.29
C VAL A 191 16.77 2.93 6.32
N PRO A 192 17.19 2.36 7.47
CA PRO A 192 18.33 1.46 7.52
C PRO A 192 18.09 0.20 6.68
N SER A 193 19.13 -0.38 6.08
CA SER A 193 18.99 -1.54 5.18
C SER A 193 18.40 -2.79 5.83
N GLN A 194 18.52 -2.97 7.15
CA GLN A 194 17.86 -4.08 7.87
C GLN A 194 16.36 -3.87 8.14
N MET A 195 15.86 -2.65 7.94
CA MET A 195 14.49 -2.29 8.30
C MET A 195 13.54 -2.60 7.15
N THR A 196 12.76 -3.67 7.29
CA THR A 196 11.84 -4.11 6.24
C THR A 196 10.54 -3.31 6.19
N ARG A 197 10.07 -2.79 7.33
CA ARG A 197 8.79 -2.09 7.46
C ARG A 197 8.86 -0.93 8.46
N LEU A 198 8.22 0.19 8.12
CA LEU A 198 7.94 1.27 9.08
C LEU A 198 7.02 0.78 10.19
N ASN A 199 7.38 1.11 11.43
CA ASN A 199 6.54 0.94 12.60
C ASN A 199 6.15 2.31 13.18
N PRO A 200 5.10 2.40 14.02
CA PRO A 200 4.65 3.67 14.59
C PRO A 200 5.75 4.42 15.36
N TYR A 201 6.64 3.70 16.05
CA TYR A 201 7.76 4.30 16.77
C TYR A 201 8.76 5.00 15.84
N TYR A 202 9.09 4.39 14.70
CA TYR A 202 9.96 5.01 13.71
C TYR A 202 9.32 6.26 13.10
N VAL A 203 8.01 6.22 12.81
CA VAL A 203 7.29 7.38 12.27
C VAL A 203 7.23 8.53 13.29
N SER A 204 7.10 8.24 14.59
CA SER A 204 7.11 9.29 15.62
C SER A 204 8.49 9.91 15.83
N GLU A 205 9.55 9.11 15.77
CA GLU A 205 10.92 9.56 16.05
C GLU A 205 11.61 10.19 14.82
N LYS A 206 11.39 9.62 13.64
CA LYS A 206 12.04 10.02 12.39
C LYS A 206 11.05 10.73 11.49
N LYS A 207 11.32 12.01 11.24
CA LYS A 207 10.61 12.76 10.22
C LYS A 207 10.86 12.15 8.84
N PRO A 208 9.84 12.11 7.97
CA PRO A 208 10.02 11.74 6.57
C PRO A 208 11.04 12.67 5.90
N LEU A 209 11.76 12.13 4.92
CA LEU A 209 12.66 12.88 4.04
C LEU A 209 11.87 13.95 3.28
N ASP A 210 10.69 13.58 2.79
CA ASP A 210 9.76 14.51 2.15
C ASP A 210 8.30 14.04 2.30
N VAL A 211 7.37 15.00 2.24
CA VAL A 211 5.92 14.76 2.24
C VAL A 211 5.27 15.68 1.22
N THR A 212 4.55 15.08 0.27
CA THR A 212 3.85 15.88 -0.74
C THR A 212 2.71 16.69 -0.12
N ASN A 213 2.45 17.88 -0.68
CA ASN A 213 1.25 18.64 -0.36
C ASN A 213 0.00 17.83 -0.68
N HIS A 214 -0.81 17.56 0.35
CA HIS A 214 -2.02 16.78 0.17
C HIS A 214 -3.07 17.60 -0.60
N SER A 215 -3.45 17.12 -1.78
CA SER A 215 -4.38 17.84 -2.65
C SER A 215 -5.60 16.99 -2.99
N VAL A 216 -6.72 17.66 -3.28
CA VAL A 216 -7.92 17.02 -3.84
C VAL A 216 -7.79 16.74 -5.33
N ALA A 217 -6.59 16.84 -5.90
CA ALA A 217 -6.35 16.47 -7.28
C ALA A 217 -6.58 14.96 -7.46
N ARG A 218 -6.94 14.59 -8.70
CA ARG A 218 -7.06 13.17 -9.07
C ARG A 218 -5.72 12.46 -8.96
N GLU A 219 -4.62 13.19 -9.17
CA GLU A 219 -3.27 12.68 -9.14
C GLU A 219 -2.34 13.67 -8.42
N VAL A 220 -1.44 13.14 -7.60
CA VAL A 220 -0.31 13.86 -7.01
C VAL A 220 0.97 13.21 -7.51
N VAL A 221 1.85 14.02 -8.11
CA VAL A 221 3.15 13.58 -8.65
C VAL A 221 4.26 14.42 -8.04
N THR A 222 5.40 13.79 -7.74
CA THR A 222 6.62 14.50 -7.34
C THR A 222 7.84 13.80 -7.91
N PHE A 223 8.86 14.60 -8.18
CA PHE A 223 10.15 14.20 -8.74
C PHE A 223 11.21 14.29 -7.67
N PHE A 224 12.01 13.23 -7.55
CA PHE A 224 13.10 13.12 -6.59
C PHE A 224 14.40 12.81 -7.30
N THR A 225 15.50 13.24 -6.70
CA THR A 225 16.83 12.72 -7.01
C THR A 225 17.33 12.09 -5.74
N LEU A 226 17.33 10.76 -5.68
CA LEU A 226 17.68 10.00 -4.49
C LEU A 226 19.10 9.44 -4.63
N PRO A 227 19.93 9.51 -3.56
CA PRO A 227 21.24 8.86 -3.54
C PRO A 227 21.07 7.34 -3.37
N PRO A 228 22.15 6.55 -3.52
CA PRO A 228 22.16 5.16 -3.13
C PRO A 228 21.72 4.95 -1.68
N GLY A 229 20.81 4.01 -1.46
CA GLY A 229 20.21 3.77 -0.15
C GLY A 229 18.86 3.07 -0.23
N ASP A 230 18.24 2.91 0.93
CA ASP A 230 16.95 2.24 1.11
C ASP A 230 15.90 3.26 1.56
N PHE A 231 14.77 3.30 0.85
CA PHE A 231 13.69 4.26 1.06
C PHE A 231 12.33 3.56 1.10
N ILE A 232 11.41 4.06 1.90
CA ILE A 232 10.02 3.58 1.95
C ILE A 232 9.07 4.71 1.55
N ILE A 233 8.30 4.48 0.49
CA ILE A 233 7.22 5.35 0.04
C ILE A 233 5.91 4.89 0.66
N VAL A 234 5.20 5.83 1.25
CA VAL A 234 3.93 5.62 1.94
C VAL A 234 2.82 6.44 1.27
N PRO A 235 2.09 5.89 0.29
CA PRO A 235 0.88 6.52 -0.25
C PRO A 235 -0.21 6.62 0.81
N GLN A 236 -0.78 7.81 0.98
CA GLN A 236 -1.68 8.12 2.10
C GLN A 236 -2.75 9.15 1.73
N THR A 237 -3.83 9.15 2.52
CA THR A 237 -4.78 10.26 2.60
C THR A 237 -4.37 11.22 3.71
N ASN A 238 -4.83 12.47 3.67
CA ASN A 238 -4.48 13.47 4.68
C ASN A 238 -4.92 13.05 6.10
N VAL A 239 -6.13 12.49 6.21
CA VAL A 239 -6.69 11.96 7.46
C VAL A 239 -6.85 10.43 7.39
N PRO A 240 -6.83 9.71 8.53
CA PRO A 240 -7.02 8.28 8.56
C PRO A 240 -8.44 7.88 8.15
N ASN A 241 -8.64 6.57 7.94
CA ASN A 241 -9.95 5.95 7.75
C ASN A 241 -10.71 6.36 6.47
N CYS A 242 -10.05 7.00 5.52
CA CYS A 242 -10.59 7.25 4.18
C CYS A 242 -10.53 5.99 3.31
N ASP A 243 -11.68 5.49 2.86
CA ASP A 243 -11.74 4.44 1.85
C ASP A 243 -11.50 5.01 0.45
N GLY A 244 -10.60 4.38 -0.31
CA GLY A 244 -10.32 4.81 -1.68
C GLY A 244 -9.44 3.81 -2.43
N LYS A 245 -9.67 3.66 -3.73
CA LYS A 245 -8.75 2.94 -4.62
C LYS A 245 -7.74 3.92 -5.20
N PHE A 246 -6.48 3.50 -5.26
CA PHE A 246 -5.41 4.29 -5.85
C PHE A 246 -4.53 3.44 -6.76
N LEU A 247 -3.88 4.14 -7.69
CA LEU A 247 -2.82 3.64 -8.55
C LEU A 247 -1.55 4.34 -8.11
N LEU A 248 -0.56 3.57 -7.68
CA LEU A 248 0.79 4.07 -7.46
C LEU A 248 1.64 3.74 -8.68
N ARG A 249 2.40 4.73 -9.16
CA ARG A 249 3.44 4.58 -10.18
C ARG A 249 4.74 5.10 -9.60
N ILE A 250 5.77 4.25 -9.63
CA ILE A 250 7.14 4.64 -9.28
C ILE A 250 7.97 4.43 -10.54
N LEU A 251 8.48 5.51 -11.12
CA LEU A 251 9.36 5.47 -12.27
C LEU A 251 10.79 5.80 -11.86
N THR A 252 11.75 5.04 -12.38
CA THR A 252 13.18 5.23 -12.15
C THR A 252 13.93 5.23 -13.48
N ASP A 253 14.89 6.11 -13.62
CA ASP A 253 15.77 6.18 -14.79
C ASP A 253 16.91 5.16 -14.74
N GLU A 254 17.20 4.62 -13.56
CA GLU A 254 18.26 3.66 -13.28
C GLU A 254 17.71 2.36 -12.68
N GLN A 255 18.50 1.28 -12.73
CA GLN A 255 18.10 -0.01 -12.17
C GLN A 255 17.92 0.14 -10.65
N SER A 256 16.69 -0.01 -10.18
CA SER A 256 16.34 0.01 -8.75
C SER A 256 15.49 -1.20 -8.40
N ASN A 257 15.62 -1.72 -7.19
CA ASN A 257 14.76 -2.78 -6.70
C ASN A 257 13.58 -2.14 -5.97
N ILE A 258 12.36 -2.45 -6.41
CA ILE A 258 11.14 -1.84 -5.86
C ILE A 258 10.13 -2.95 -5.57
N TRP A 259 9.63 -3.01 -4.33
CA TRP A 259 8.63 -4.00 -3.93
C TRP A 259 7.65 -3.44 -2.90
N GLU A 260 6.46 -4.04 -2.82
CA GLU A 260 5.52 -3.73 -1.75
C GLU A 260 5.94 -4.46 -0.48
N VAL A 261 5.97 -3.74 0.65
CA VAL A 261 6.33 -4.33 1.94
C VAL A 261 5.19 -5.23 2.42
N ASN A 262 5.53 -6.49 2.67
CA ASN A 262 4.60 -7.52 3.08
C ASN A 262 5.26 -8.45 4.10
N GLU A 263 4.45 -9.10 4.93
CA GLU A 263 4.90 -10.15 5.85
C GLU A 263 4.56 -11.54 5.31
N ASP A 264 5.35 -12.53 5.71
CA ASP A 264 5.02 -13.94 5.50
C ASP A 264 3.96 -14.41 6.50
N ASN A 265 3.22 -15.46 6.12
CA ASN A 265 2.26 -16.10 7.02
C ASN A 265 3.01 -17.16 7.85
N VAL A 266 3.35 -16.85 9.10
CA VAL A 266 4.19 -17.71 9.95
C VAL A 266 3.66 -17.75 11.38
N LEU A 267 3.60 -18.96 11.95
CA LEU A 267 3.50 -19.18 13.40
C LEU A 267 4.92 -19.35 13.95
N PHE A 268 5.51 -18.28 14.47
CA PHE A 268 6.89 -18.30 14.96
C PHE A 268 6.97 -18.56 16.47
N ARG A 269 5.82 -18.56 17.18
CA ARG A 269 5.69 -19.12 18.53
C ARG A 269 4.50 -20.06 18.55
N ASN A 270 4.77 -21.36 18.53
CA ASN A 270 3.73 -22.36 18.71
C ASN A 270 3.71 -22.81 20.17
N VAL A 271 2.88 -22.14 20.96
CA VAL A 271 2.84 -22.38 22.41
C VAL A 271 2.38 -23.80 22.74
N PHE A 272 1.65 -24.49 21.85
CA PHE A 272 1.31 -25.90 22.06
C PHE A 272 2.55 -26.79 22.21
N SER A 273 3.56 -26.60 21.36
CA SER A 273 4.82 -27.36 21.44
C SER A 273 5.66 -27.02 22.68
N GLU A 274 5.58 -25.77 23.14
CA GLU A 274 6.24 -25.30 24.37
C GLU A 274 5.54 -25.83 25.64
N PHE A 275 4.24 -26.11 25.57
CA PHE A 275 3.46 -26.66 26.69
C PHE A 275 3.49 -28.19 26.77
N GLU A 276 3.50 -28.90 25.64
CA GLU A 276 3.62 -30.36 25.61
C GLU A 276 4.96 -30.87 26.18
N SER A 277 6.01 -30.05 26.11
CA SER A 277 7.35 -30.36 26.64
C SER A 277 7.52 -30.08 28.13
N ASN A 278 6.56 -29.40 28.78
CA ASN A 278 6.68 -28.89 30.14
C ASN A 278 5.74 -29.64 31.12
N THR A 279 6.18 -30.80 31.59
CA THR A 279 5.44 -31.68 32.52
C THR A 279 5.09 -31.05 33.88
N GLU A 280 5.78 -29.99 34.31
CA GLU A 280 5.54 -29.32 35.60
C GLU A 280 4.30 -28.40 35.60
N PHE A 281 3.80 -27.98 34.43
CA PHE A 281 2.64 -27.07 34.35
C PHE A 281 1.29 -27.77 34.53
N ASN A 282 1.24 -29.10 34.43
CA ASN A 282 0.02 -29.90 34.61
C ASN A 282 -0.51 -29.91 36.06
N GLN A 283 0.26 -29.44 37.04
CA GLN A 283 -0.11 -29.56 38.46
C GLN A 283 -0.85 -28.35 39.04
N ASN A 284 -0.85 -27.19 38.39
CA ASN A 284 -1.20 -25.92 39.04
C ASN A 284 -2.56 -25.29 38.69
N SER A 285 -3.58 -26.10 38.39
CA SER A 285 -4.94 -25.57 38.40
C SER A 285 -5.90 -26.53 39.08
N PHE A 286 -6.15 -26.27 40.37
CA PHE A 286 -7.29 -26.83 41.12
C PHE A 286 -8.60 -26.80 40.30
N LEU A 287 -8.77 -25.78 39.44
CA LEU A 287 -9.91 -25.66 38.54
C LEU A 287 -9.91 -26.72 37.43
N ILE A 288 -8.76 -27.05 36.84
CA ILE A 288 -8.64 -28.09 35.82
C ILE A 288 -8.94 -29.46 36.44
N ASN A 289 -8.37 -29.78 37.60
CA ASN A 289 -8.64 -31.05 38.29
C ASN A 289 -10.12 -31.18 38.68
N LYS A 290 -10.77 -30.08 39.08
CA LYS A 290 -12.22 -30.06 39.35
C LYS A 290 -13.07 -30.25 38.09
N LEU A 291 -12.59 -29.79 36.92
CA LEU A 291 -13.26 -30.03 35.64
C LEU A 291 -13.11 -31.49 35.21
N ILE A 292 -11.92 -32.07 35.35
CA ILE A 292 -11.64 -33.49 35.08
C ILE A 292 -12.52 -34.41 35.92
N ALA A 293 -12.71 -34.10 37.20
CA ALA A 293 -13.59 -34.90 38.06
C ALA A 293 -15.09 -34.74 37.76
N LYS A 294 -15.50 -33.67 37.06
CA LYS A 294 -16.92 -33.31 36.88
C LYS A 294 -17.50 -33.77 35.54
N TYR A 295 -16.68 -33.86 34.50
CA TYR A 295 -17.12 -34.10 33.13
C TYR A 295 -16.58 -35.43 32.58
N PRO A 296 -17.24 -36.03 31.57
CA PRO A 296 -16.76 -37.25 30.92
C PRO A 296 -15.39 -37.07 30.26
N HIS A 297 -14.70 -38.17 29.97
CA HIS A 297 -13.39 -38.17 29.30
C HIS A 297 -13.41 -37.50 27.92
N ASP A 298 -14.51 -37.62 27.17
CA ASP A 298 -14.71 -36.94 25.89
C ASP A 298 -15.80 -35.88 26.01
N ILE A 299 -15.44 -34.63 25.72
CA ILE A 299 -16.35 -33.49 25.83
C ILE A 299 -16.68 -32.91 24.45
N ASP A 300 -17.94 -32.53 24.25
CA ASP A 300 -18.36 -31.78 23.07
C ASP A 300 -18.30 -30.26 23.31
N ALA A 301 -18.57 -29.47 22.27
CA ALA A 301 -18.58 -28.01 22.35
C ALA A 301 -19.59 -27.46 23.37
N THR A 302 -20.69 -28.17 23.68
CA THR A 302 -21.70 -27.71 24.64
C THR A 302 -21.23 -27.90 26.08
N ILE A 303 -20.51 -29.00 26.35
CA ILE A 303 -19.86 -29.25 27.63
C ILE A 303 -18.69 -28.29 27.83
N LEU A 304 -17.87 -28.08 26.80
CA LEU A 304 -16.79 -27.08 26.81
C LEU A 304 -17.33 -25.68 27.13
N TYR A 305 -18.43 -25.29 26.49
CA TYR A 305 -19.12 -24.03 26.78
C TYR A 305 -19.54 -23.92 28.26
N LYS A 306 -20.12 -24.97 28.85
CA LYS A 306 -20.50 -24.98 30.28
C LYS A 306 -19.27 -24.86 31.19
N ALA A 307 -18.17 -25.55 30.85
CA ALA A 307 -16.93 -25.51 31.60
C ALA A 307 -16.29 -24.11 31.57
N LEU A 308 -16.13 -23.53 30.38
CA LEU A 308 -15.57 -22.19 30.20
C LEU A 308 -16.49 -21.11 30.78
N ARG A 309 -17.81 -21.20 30.62
CA ARG A 309 -18.76 -20.20 31.11
C ARG A 309 -18.70 -19.98 32.63
N ASN A 310 -18.31 -20.99 33.41
CA ASN A 310 -18.19 -20.82 34.85
C ASN A 310 -16.90 -20.08 35.25
N ASN A 311 -15.83 -20.20 34.45
CA ASN A 311 -14.49 -19.70 34.77
C ASN A 311 -13.92 -18.75 33.69
N TRP A 312 -14.79 -18.16 32.86
CA TRP A 312 -14.35 -17.45 31.64
C TRP A 312 -13.43 -16.26 31.93
N LYS A 313 -13.60 -15.58 33.07
CA LYS A 313 -12.79 -14.40 33.43
C LYS A 313 -11.30 -14.71 33.54
N THR A 314 -10.93 -15.95 33.83
CA THR A 314 -9.53 -16.38 33.90
C THR A 314 -8.92 -16.38 32.50
N TYR A 315 -9.60 -16.99 31.53
CA TYR A 315 -9.05 -17.29 30.21
C TYR A 315 -9.46 -16.30 29.11
N LEU A 316 -10.57 -15.58 29.29
CA LEU A 316 -11.19 -14.70 28.29
C LEU A 316 -11.51 -13.32 28.89
N LEU A 317 -11.88 -12.36 28.03
CA LEU A 317 -12.35 -11.02 28.40
C LEU A 317 -13.86 -10.83 28.22
N GLU A 318 -14.51 -11.70 27.46
CA GLU A 318 -15.97 -11.76 27.28
C GLU A 318 -16.47 -13.18 27.56
N ARG A 319 -17.78 -13.32 27.79
CA ARG A 319 -18.40 -14.63 27.88
C ARG A 319 -18.28 -15.33 26.51
N PRO A 320 -17.78 -16.57 26.46
CA PRO A 320 -17.62 -17.28 25.18
C PRO A 320 -18.99 -17.54 24.55
N SER A 321 -19.09 -17.47 23.23
CA SER A 321 -20.21 -18.07 22.52
C SER A 321 -20.02 -19.58 22.36
N LEU A 322 -21.11 -20.27 22.02
CA LEU A 322 -21.05 -21.66 21.61
C LEU A 322 -20.21 -21.84 20.34
N GLU A 323 -20.18 -20.85 19.45
CA GLU A 323 -19.44 -20.92 18.20
C GLU A 323 -17.93 -20.85 18.40
N LEU A 324 -17.46 -20.02 19.34
CA LEU A 324 -16.08 -20.04 19.78
C LEU A 324 -15.72 -21.42 20.36
N CYS A 325 -16.59 -22.01 21.18
CA CYS A 325 -16.34 -23.34 21.75
C CYS A 325 -16.27 -24.43 20.69
N LYS A 326 -17.12 -24.40 19.67
CA LYS A 326 -17.00 -25.31 18.51
C LYS A 326 -15.68 -25.13 17.78
N SER A 327 -15.26 -23.89 17.56
CA SER A 327 -13.98 -23.59 16.91
C SER A 327 -12.79 -24.10 17.74
N LEU A 328 -12.86 -23.99 19.07
CA LEU A 328 -11.82 -24.51 19.97
C LEU A 328 -11.72 -26.04 19.96
N VAL A 329 -12.86 -26.74 19.82
CA VAL A 329 -12.87 -28.20 19.63
C VAL A 329 -12.10 -28.61 18.39
N MET A 330 -12.24 -27.85 17.30
CA MET A 330 -11.58 -28.17 16.03
C MET A 330 -10.04 -28.16 16.13
N LEU A 331 -9.43 -27.43 17.07
CA LEU A 331 -7.97 -27.34 17.23
C LEU A 331 -7.30 -28.69 17.53
N ARG A 332 -8.03 -29.63 18.14
CA ARG A 332 -7.48 -30.93 18.53
C ARG A 332 -8.33 -32.12 18.08
N ASP A 333 -9.42 -31.86 17.36
CA ASP A 333 -10.28 -32.92 16.84
C ASP A 333 -9.79 -33.41 15.46
N PHE A 334 -8.65 -34.09 15.46
CA PHE A 334 -8.02 -34.64 14.25
C PHE A 334 -8.91 -35.67 13.53
N ASN A 335 -9.79 -36.34 14.27
CA ASN A 335 -10.68 -37.38 13.76
C ASN A 335 -12.06 -36.86 13.35
N ILE A 336 -12.32 -35.54 13.45
CA ILE A 336 -13.61 -34.92 13.11
C ILE A 336 -14.77 -35.58 13.89
N SER A 337 -14.52 -35.93 15.15
CA SER A 337 -15.48 -36.55 16.06
C SER A 337 -16.48 -35.54 16.65
N GLY A 338 -16.16 -34.24 16.57
CA GLY A 338 -16.86 -33.16 17.27
C GLY A 338 -16.61 -33.15 18.78
N ARG A 339 -15.61 -33.90 19.26
CA ARG A 339 -15.28 -34.08 20.68
C ARG A 339 -13.79 -33.83 20.94
N LEU A 340 -13.48 -33.41 22.16
CA LEU A 340 -12.13 -33.25 22.69
C LEU A 340 -11.89 -34.23 23.82
N ASN A 341 -10.67 -34.74 23.91
CA ASN A 341 -10.23 -35.48 25.08
C ASN A 341 -9.95 -34.49 26.22
N MET A 342 -10.38 -34.83 27.45
CA MET A 342 -10.10 -34.05 28.65
C MET A 342 -8.60 -33.77 28.89
N THR A 343 -7.70 -34.61 28.38
CA THR A 343 -6.24 -34.39 28.45
C THR A 343 -5.76 -33.18 27.66
N GLU A 344 -6.52 -32.71 26.67
CA GLU A 344 -6.14 -31.61 25.78
C GLU A 344 -6.62 -30.25 26.28
N ILE A 345 -7.62 -30.22 27.16
CA ILE A 345 -8.21 -28.98 27.69
C ILE A 345 -7.19 -28.07 28.38
N PRO A 346 -6.25 -28.57 29.21
CA PRO A 346 -5.24 -27.72 29.84
C PRO A 346 -4.48 -26.90 28.79
N ALA A 347 -4.02 -27.53 27.71
CA ALA A 347 -3.29 -26.87 26.64
C ALA A 347 -4.12 -25.77 25.97
N ILE A 348 -5.40 -26.05 25.68
CA ILE A 348 -6.33 -25.05 25.10
C ILE A 348 -6.52 -23.86 26.06
N PHE A 349 -6.67 -24.11 27.37
CA PHE A 349 -6.86 -23.03 28.35
C PHE A 349 -5.63 -22.15 28.51
N HIS A 350 -4.44 -22.74 28.50
CA HIS A 350 -3.18 -21.98 28.52
C HIS A 350 -3.00 -21.15 27.25
N LEU A 351 -3.35 -21.70 26.08
CA LEU A 351 -3.33 -20.97 24.82
C LEU A 351 -4.28 -19.75 24.85
N LEU A 352 -5.51 -19.92 25.35
CA LEU A 352 -6.46 -18.82 25.52
C LEU A 352 -5.90 -17.73 26.44
N GLN A 353 -5.25 -18.12 27.54
CA GLN A 353 -4.62 -17.18 28.47
C GLN A 353 -3.46 -16.41 27.81
N PHE A 354 -2.63 -17.09 27.02
CA PHE A 354 -1.56 -16.46 26.25
C PHE A 354 -2.10 -15.45 25.23
N TRP A 355 -3.08 -15.86 24.41
CA TRP A 355 -3.71 -14.97 23.45
C TRP A 355 -4.41 -13.78 24.11
N LYS A 356 -5.05 -13.99 25.27
CA LYS A 356 -5.64 -12.92 26.08
C LYS A 356 -4.58 -11.92 26.53
N SER A 357 -3.43 -12.39 27.01
CA SER A 357 -2.33 -11.52 27.42
C SER A 357 -1.81 -10.65 26.28
N ALA A 358 -1.69 -11.22 25.07
CA ALA A 358 -1.31 -10.46 23.88
C ALA A 358 -2.35 -9.37 23.53
N PHE A 359 -3.65 -9.69 23.56
CA PHE A 359 -4.72 -8.73 23.29
C PHE A 359 -4.73 -7.58 24.30
N LEU A 360 -4.52 -7.87 25.58
CA LEU A 360 -4.52 -6.87 26.66
C LEU A 360 -3.43 -5.82 26.52
N LYS A 361 -2.32 -6.09 25.82
CA LYS A 361 -1.28 -5.08 25.54
C LYS A 361 -1.80 -3.89 24.71
N TYR A 362 -2.84 -4.10 23.91
CA TYR A 362 -3.42 -3.09 23.02
C TYR A 362 -4.86 -2.72 23.35
N ALA A 363 -5.47 -3.37 24.35
CA ALA A 363 -6.79 -3.05 24.84
C ALA A 363 -6.68 -2.01 25.97
N GLN A 364 -6.96 -0.75 25.66
CA GLN A 364 -6.99 0.32 26.66
C GLN A 364 -7.98 -0.05 27.78
N ASN A 365 -7.59 0.17 29.04
CA ASN A 365 -8.40 -0.05 30.24
C ASN A 365 -8.95 -1.49 30.41
N GLN A 366 -8.23 -2.51 29.94
CA GLN A 366 -8.66 -3.92 30.00
C GLN A 366 -10.04 -4.17 29.36
N THR A 367 -10.40 -3.33 28.39
CA THR A 367 -11.66 -3.49 27.66
C THR A 367 -11.61 -4.74 26.79
N SER A 368 -12.78 -5.31 26.49
CA SER A 368 -12.88 -6.46 25.61
C SER A 368 -12.82 -6.11 24.12
N LYS A 369 -12.50 -4.85 23.78
CA LYS A 369 -12.56 -4.30 22.44
C LYS A 369 -11.36 -3.40 22.20
N THR A 370 -10.82 -3.42 21.00
CA THR A 370 -9.73 -2.51 20.61
C THR A 370 -9.89 -2.07 19.16
N SER A 371 -9.15 -1.02 18.79
CA SER A 371 -9.09 -0.54 17.41
C SER A 371 -8.61 -1.66 16.49
N SER A 372 -9.24 -1.80 15.32
CA SER A 372 -8.83 -2.82 14.36
C SER A 372 -7.46 -2.56 13.73
N PHE A 373 -6.95 -1.33 13.80
CA PHE A 373 -5.56 -1.01 13.46
C PHE A 373 -4.54 -1.77 14.30
N ASN A 374 -4.91 -2.18 15.52
CA ASN A 374 -4.02 -2.90 16.42
C ASN A 374 -3.88 -4.39 16.04
N LEU A 375 -4.72 -4.92 15.15
CA LEU A 375 -4.77 -6.36 14.88
C LEU A 375 -3.41 -6.93 14.45
N ARG A 376 -2.67 -6.24 13.56
CA ARG A 376 -1.34 -6.69 13.13
C ARG A 376 -0.39 -6.86 14.32
N PHE A 377 -0.37 -5.88 15.23
CA PHE A 377 0.52 -5.89 16.37
C PHE A 377 0.10 -6.92 17.43
N ILE A 378 -1.21 -7.11 17.61
CA ILE A 378 -1.74 -8.15 18.50
C ILE A 378 -1.36 -9.55 17.97
N LEU A 379 -1.47 -9.79 16.66
CA LEU A 379 -1.06 -11.06 16.06
C LEU A 379 0.44 -11.32 16.28
N TRP A 380 1.28 -10.31 16.09
CA TRP A 380 2.72 -10.40 16.37
C TRP A 380 2.99 -10.79 17.83
N GLU A 381 2.36 -10.10 18.79
CA GLU A 381 2.49 -10.44 20.21
C GLU A 381 1.98 -11.85 20.54
N ALA A 382 0.99 -12.31 19.79
CA ALA A 382 0.44 -13.65 19.88
C ALA A 382 1.25 -14.72 19.11
N GLY A 383 2.41 -14.36 18.55
CA GLY A 383 3.32 -15.30 17.89
C GLY A 383 3.04 -15.58 16.41
N VAL A 384 2.27 -14.71 15.75
CA VAL A 384 1.78 -14.92 14.39
C VAL A 384 2.04 -13.72 13.50
N THR A 385 2.62 -13.94 12.32
CA THR A 385 2.62 -12.96 11.23
C THR A 385 1.65 -13.37 10.14
N VAL A 386 1.07 -12.39 9.47
CA VAL A 386 0.18 -12.59 8.33
C VAL A 386 0.47 -11.55 7.26
N SER A 387 0.41 -11.97 6.00
CA SER A 387 0.50 -11.09 4.86
C SER A 387 -0.61 -10.04 4.84
N ASN A 388 -0.36 -8.94 4.12
CA ASN A 388 -1.33 -7.86 3.88
C ASN A 388 -2.67 -8.39 3.37
N LYS A 389 -2.66 -9.46 2.56
CA LYS A 389 -3.90 -10.00 1.99
C LYS A 389 -4.70 -10.80 3.01
N VAL A 390 -4.02 -11.65 3.77
CA VAL A 390 -4.65 -12.42 4.85
C VAL A 390 -5.19 -11.47 5.91
N LEU A 391 -4.41 -10.47 6.33
CA LEU A 391 -4.86 -9.48 7.30
C LEU A 391 -6.09 -8.69 6.79
N GLU A 392 -6.11 -8.29 5.52
CA GLU A 392 -7.30 -7.64 4.93
C GLU A 392 -8.55 -8.53 5.06
N CYS A 393 -8.43 -9.83 4.78
CA CYS A 393 -9.52 -10.80 4.92
C CYS A 393 -9.98 -10.95 6.37
N LEU A 394 -9.04 -10.99 7.32
CA LEU A 394 -9.37 -11.05 8.75
C LEU A 394 -10.14 -9.79 9.20
N ILE A 395 -9.70 -8.60 8.77
CA ILE A 395 -10.41 -7.36 9.05
C ILE A 395 -11.83 -7.42 8.47
N LEU A 396 -11.98 -7.78 7.20
CA LEU A 396 -13.28 -7.86 6.54
C LEU A 396 -14.27 -8.82 7.21
N ARG A 397 -13.76 -9.91 7.76
CA ARG A 397 -14.59 -10.97 8.34
C ARG A 397 -14.94 -10.73 9.81
N PHE A 398 -14.00 -10.22 10.60
CA PHE A 398 -14.09 -10.25 12.07
C PHE A 398 -14.21 -8.87 12.73
N VAL A 399 -13.95 -7.79 11.99
CA VAL A 399 -14.03 -6.42 12.52
C VAL A 399 -15.40 -5.81 12.22
N LYS A 400 -15.95 -5.12 13.22
CA LYS A 400 -17.19 -4.35 13.08
C LYS A 400 -16.95 -2.92 13.53
N ASN A 401 -17.34 -1.95 12.71
CA ASN A 401 -17.18 -0.51 13.01
C ASN A 401 -15.74 -0.14 13.41
N LYS A 402 -14.72 -0.70 12.73
CA LYS A 402 -13.28 -0.46 12.98
C LYS A 402 -12.82 -0.91 14.38
N ILE A 403 -13.60 -1.77 15.02
CA ILE A 403 -13.32 -2.33 16.34
C ILE A 403 -13.31 -3.84 16.22
N ILE A 404 -12.32 -4.47 16.85
CA ILE A 404 -12.25 -5.93 17.03
C ILE A 404 -12.59 -6.26 18.48
N SER A 405 -13.48 -7.23 18.69
CA SER A 405 -13.76 -7.77 20.03
C SER A 405 -12.77 -8.88 20.38
N SER A 406 -12.64 -9.13 21.68
CA SER A 406 -11.79 -10.20 22.21
C SER A 406 -12.22 -11.56 21.65
N GLU A 407 -13.52 -11.84 21.56
CA GLU A 407 -14.03 -13.08 20.98
C GLU A 407 -13.75 -13.23 19.48
N SER A 408 -13.93 -12.15 18.70
CA SER A 408 -13.56 -12.14 17.28
C SER A 408 -12.07 -12.42 17.10
N TYR A 409 -11.22 -11.81 17.92
CA TYR A 409 -9.78 -12.06 17.91
C TYR A 409 -9.45 -13.51 18.28
N MET A 410 -10.07 -14.09 19.30
CA MET A 410 -9.86 -15.51 19.64
C MET A 410 -10.24 -16.42 18.47
N THR A 411 -11.33 -16.11 17.78
CA THR A 411 -11.76 -16.86 16.58
C THR A 411 -10.77 -16.71 15.43
N VAL A 412 -10.18 -15.53 15.24
CA VAL A 412 -9.08 -15.32 14.29
C VAL A 412 -7.89 -16.21 14.61
N MET A 413 -7.49 -16.26 15.88
CA MET A 413 -6.34 -17.05 16.32
C MET A 413 -6.56 -18.54 16.08
N VAL A 414 -7.73 -19.06 16.45
CA VAL A 414 -8.12 -20.45 16.19
C VAL A 414 -8.01 -20.78 14.69
N ARG A 415 -8.61 -19.95 13.83
CA ARG A 415 -8.61 -20.16 12.38
C ARG A 415 -7.21 -20.12 11.76
N LEU A 416 -6.35 -19.22 12.23
CA LEU A 416 -4.97 -19.14 11.75
C LEU A 416 -4.18 -20.39 12.14
N HIS A 417 -4.34 -20.88 13.37
CA HIS A 417 -3.67 -22.11 13.82
C HIS A 417 -4.14 -23.33 13.03
N LEU A 418 -5.45 -23.48 12.86
CA LEU A 418 -6.04 -24.55 12.04
C LEU A 418 -5.56 -24.51 10.59
N ALA A 419 -5.47 -23.32 9.99
CA ALA A 419 -4.99 -23.17 8.63
C ALA A 419 -3.52 -23.60 8.47
N HIS A 420 -2.66 -23.27 9.44
CA HIS A 420 -1.26 -23.70 9.45
C HIS A 420 -1.11 -25.21 9.63
N GLU A 421 -1.81 -25.81 10.60
CA GLU A 421 -1.78 -27.27 10.81
C GLU A 421 -2.23 -28.03 9.57
N ARG A 422 -3.30 -27.57 8.92
CA ARG A 422 -3.81 -28.16 7.67
C ARG A 422 -2.83 -28.02 6.52
N TYR A 423 -2.24 -26.85 6.36
CA TYR A 423 -1.24 -26.62 5.33
C TYR A 423 -0.05 -27.57 5.48
N HIS A 424 0.46 -27.77 6.70
CA HIS A 424 1.56 -28.72 6.94
C HIS A 424 1.15 -30.18 6.68
N SER A 425 -0.06 -30.58 7.10
CA SER A 425 -0.60 -31.91 6.78
C SER A 425 -0.69 -32.15 5.27
N ILE A 426 -1.09 -31.12 4.52
CA ILE A 426 -1.13 -31.17 3.05
C ILE A 426 0.25 -31.16 2.43
N ASP A 427 1.17 -30.31 2.87
CA ASP A 427 2.51 -30.20 2.29
C ASP A 427 3.28 -31.52 2.40
N THR A 428 3.10 -32.25 3.51
CA THR A 428 3.65 -33.60 3.67
C THR A 428 3.03 -34.61 2.69
N LYS A 429 1.75 -34.44 2.32
CA LYS A 429 1.02 -35.31 1.37
C LYS A 429 1.23 -34.95 -0.10
N MET A 430 1.34 -33.67 -0.42
CA MET A 430 1.48 -33.09 -1.77
C MET A 430 2.77 -33.53 -2.48
N LYS A 431 3.77 -34.01 -1.73
CA LYS A 431 4.96 -34.66 -2.29
C LYS A 431 4.65 -36.00 -2.99
N GLY A 432 3.41 -36.52 -2.89
CA GLY A 432 3.01 -37.77 -3.54
C GLY A 432 1.59 -37.82 -4.14
N ASN A 433 0.65 -36.93 -3.79
CA ASN A 433 -0.74 -36.98 -4.32
C ASN A 433 -1.43 -35.60 -4.41
N PRO A 434 -2.31 -35.38 -5.40
CA PRO A 434 -3.12 -34.16 -5.50
C PRO A 434 -4.20 -34.09 -4.42
N LEU A 435 -4.60 -32.85 -4.07
CA LEU A 435 -5.67 -32.54 -3.12
C LEU A 435 -7.06 -32.88 -3.69
N SER A 436 -7.90 -33.59 -2.94
CA SER A 436 -9.26 -33.93 -3.36
C SER A 436 -10.26 -32.79 -3.07
N LEU A 437 -11.39 -32.77 -3.78
CA LEU A 437 -12.47 -31.80 -3.51
C LEU A 437 -13.04 -31.97 -2.10
N GLU A 438 -13.16 -33.21 -1.62
CA GLU A 438 -13.63 -33.51 -0.27
C GLU A 438 -12.72 -32.89 0.78
N GLU A 439 -11.39 -33.03 0.62
CA GLU A 439 -10.41 -32.41 1.51
C GLU A 439 -10.53 -30.88 1.52
N VAL A 440 -10.71 -30.25 0.36
CA VAL A 440 -10.92 -28.79 0.27
C VAL A 440 -12.20 -28.36 0.98
N ILE A 441 -13.30 -29.11 0.83
CA ILE A 441 -14.57 -28.82 1.49
C ILE A 441 -14.45 -28.99 3.01
N LEU A 442 -13.86 -30.10 3.49
CA LEU A 442 -13.61 -30.34 4.91
C LEU A 442 -12.74 -29.23 5.52
N MET A 443 -11.71 -28.81 4.79
CA MET A 443 -10.84 -27.72 5.21
C MET A 443 -11.53 -26.37 5.33
N THR A 444 -12.65 -26.17 4.62
CA THR A 444 -13.37 -24.89 4.60
C THR A 444 -14.53 -24.86 5.59
N ILE A 445 -15.20 -26.00 5.77
CA ILE A 445 -16.37 -26.12 6.67
C ILE A 445 -15.94 -26.31 8.11
N TYR A 446 -14.95 -27.17 8.36
CA TYR A 446 -14.51 -27.51 9.72
C TYR A 446 -13.33 -26.63 10.17
N SER A 447 -13.30 -25.33 9.82
CA SER A 447 -12.18 -24.39 10.10
C SER A 447 -12.53 -23.15 10.89
#